data_AF-A0A843VIF2-F1
#
_entry.id   AF-A0A843VIF2-F1
#
_cell.length_a   1.000
_cell.length_b   1.000
_cell.length_c   1.000
_cell.angle_alpha   90.00
_cell.angle_beta   90.00
_cell.angle_gamma   90.00
#
_symmetry.space_group_name_H-M   'P 1'
#
loop_
_entity.id
_entity.type
_entity.pdbx_description
1 polymer ?
#
loop_
_entity_poly.entity_id
_entity_poly.type
_entity_poly.pdbx_seq_one_letter_code
_entity_poly.pdbx_strand_id
1 'polypeptide(L)'
;MASWHSTPMEILYQTLGWIAFASWSFSFYPQVLLNYKRKSVVGLNFDFLVLNLTKHTSYLIYNAALFFSPVIQRQYREKYGLQEMIPVAANDVAFSTHAVLLTGFTLFQVLIYDRGTQKVSKTCTAITSIVWVSAVACTIAACTRESWLWLINVFNTIQVIMTTVKYIPQVDFI
;
A
#
# COMPACT_ATOMS: atom_id res chain seq x y z
N MET A 1 -10.83 -14.78 22.86
CA MET A 1 -10.11 -14.55 21.59
C MET A 1 -10.98 -15.15 20.50
N ALA A 2 -11.27 -14.40 19.45
CA ALA A 2 -11.92 -14.95 18.26
C ALA A 2 -10.97 -15.97 17.65
N SER A 3 -11.27 -17.25 17.80
CA SER A 3 -10.47 -18.36 17.28
C SER A 3 -11.16 -18.96 16.07
N TRP A 4 -10.38 -19.41 15.09
CA TRP A 4 -10.91 -20.18 13.97
C TRP A 4 -11.71 -21.38 14.50
N HIS A 5 -12.92 -21.57 13.96
CA HIS A 5 -13.75 -22.72 14.33
C HIS A 5 -13.12 -24.06 13.90
N SER A 6 -12.19 -24.04 12.93
CA SER A 6 -11.51 -25.22 12.42
C SER A 6 -10.04 -24.93 12.10
N THR A 7 -9.12 -25.69 12.71
CA THR A 7 -7.67 -25.63 12.46
C THR A 7 -7.30 -25.77 10.97
N PRO A 8 -7.99 -26.59 10.15
CA PRO A 8 -7.73 -26.66 8.71
C PRO A 8 -7.96 -25.33 7.98
N MET A 9 -8.97 -24.54 8.37
CA MET A 9 -9.25 -23.25 7.73
C MET A 9 -8.18 -22.22 8.07
N GLU A 10 -7.66 -22.23 9.29
CA GLU A 10 -6.55 -21.37 9.70
C GLU A 10 -5.28 -21.66 8.89
N ILE A 11 -4.92 -22.95 8.78
CA ILE A 11 -3.75 -23.37 8.00
C ILE A 11 -3.92 -23.01 6.53
N LEU A 12 -5.10 -23.22 5.96
CA LEU A 12 -5.40 -22.88 4.57
C LEU A 12 -5.28 -21.37 4.34
N TYR A 13 -5.88 -20.56 5.22
CA TYR A 13 -5.82 -19.10 5.14
C TYR A 13 -4.38 -18.59 5.17
N GLN A 14 -3.56 -19.06 6.11
CA GLN A 14 -2.15 -18.67 6.18
C GLN A 14 -1.35 -19.12 4.95
N THR A 15 -1.56 -20.36 4.50
CA THR A 15 -0.85 -20.92 3.35
C THR A 15 -1.16 -20.14 2.06
N LEU A 16 -2.44 -19.86 1.81
CA LEU A 16 -2.85 -19.05 0.66
C LEU A 16 -2.30 -17.62 0.73
N GLY A 17 -2.26 -17.03 1.93
CA GLY A 17 -1.67 -15.70 2.15
C GLY A 17 -0.18 -15.64 1.75
N TRP A 18 0.60 -16.65 2.14
CA TRP A 18 2.02 -16.72 1.79
C TRP A 18 2.28 -17.08 0.33
N ILE A 19 1.44 -17.93 -0.28
CA ILE A 19 1.50 -18.20 -1.72
C ILE A 19 1.21 -16.91 -2.50
N ALA A 20 0.15 -16.19 -2.13
CA ALA A 20 -0.17 -14.91 -2.75
C ALA A 20 1.01 -13.93 -2.61
N PHE A 21 1.58 -13.78 -1.42
CA PHE A 21 2.78 -12.97 -1.20
C PHE A 21 3.90 -13.34 -2.18
N ALA A 22 4.23 -14.62 -2.33
CA ALA A 22 5.28 -15.08 -3.22
C ALA A 22 4.98 -14.79 -4.70
N SER A 23 3.75 -15.09 -5.14
CA SER A 23 3.31 -14.84 -6.52
C SER A 23 3.35 -13.36 -6.88
N TRP A 24 2.81 -12.49 -6.02
CA TRP A 24 2.83 -11.05 -6.24
C TRP A 24 4.25 -10.48 -6.19
N SER A 25 5.08 -10.97 -5.28
CA SER A 25 6.50 -10.55 -5.18
C SER A 25 7.23 -10.79 -6.49
N PHE A 26 7.05 -11.98 -7.11
CA PHE A 26 7.68 -12.31 -8.40
C PHE A 26 7.33 -11.31 -9.51
N SER A 27 6.12 -10.76 -9.51
CA SER A 27 5.69 -9.77 -10.52
C SER A 27 6.44 -8.44 -10.47
N PHE A 28 7.06 -8.07 -9.35
CA PHE A 28 7.81 -6.81 -9.23
C PHE A 28 9.24 -6.88 -9.77
N TYR A 29 9.88 -8.06 -9.73
CA TYR A 29 11.29 -8.23 -10.10
C TYR A 29 11.62 -7.98 -11.57
N PRO A 30 10.79 -8.37 -12.57
CA PRO A 30 11.11 -8.15 -13.98
C PRO A 30 11.45 -6.69 -14.29
N GLN A 31 10.70 -5.73 -13.73
CA GLN A 31 10.96 -4.31 -13.96
C GLN A 31 12.30 -3.87 -13.35
N VAL A 32 12.57 -4.29 -12.11
CA VAL A 32 13.81 -3.96 -11.40
C VAL A 32 15.04 -4.50 -12.14
N LEU A 33 14.96 -5.74 -12.62
CA LEU A 33 16.02 -6.40 -13.37
C LEU A 33 16.23 -5.76 -14.75
N LEU A 34 15.15 -5.40 -15.44
CA LEU A 34 15.23 -4.69 -16.73
C LEU A 34 15.92 -3.33 -16.59
N ASN A 35 15.53 -2.55 -15.58
CA ASN A 35 16.17 -1.27 -15.27
C ASN A 35 17.66 -1.45 -14.96
N TYR A 36 18.01 -2.48 -14.17
CA TYR A 36 19.40 -2.78 -13.82
C TYR A 36 20.23 -3.20 -15.04
N LYS A 37 19.67 -4.03 -15.95
CA LYS A 37 20.35 -4.51 -17.15
C LYS A 37 20.54 -3.41 -18.20
N ARG A 38 19.53 -2.56 -18.38
CA ARG A 38 19.57 -1.47 -19.38
C ARG A 38 20.31 -0.23 -18.88
N LYS A 39 20.48 -0.08 -17.55
CA LYS A 39 20.98 1.16 -16.91
C LYS A 39 20.20 2.41 -17.34
N SER A 40 18.95 2.19 -17.74
CA SER A 40 18.01 3.19 -18.23
C SER A 40 16.61 2.80 -17.77
N VAL A 41 15.83 3.81 -17.38
CA VAL A 41 14.42 3.68 -17.00
C VAL A 41 13.48 4.19 -18.10
N VAL A 42 14.00 4.44 -19.30
CA VAL A 42 13.20 4.89 -20.44
C VAL A 42 12.19 3.80 -20.82
N GLY A 43 10.90 4.16 -20.75
CA GLY A 43 9.76 3.28 -21.00
C GLY A 43 9.05 2.81 -19.73
N LEU A 44 9.58 3.13 -18.54
CA LEU A 44 8.85 3.03 -17.28
C LEU A 44 7.88 4.20 -17.15
N ASN A 45 6.61 3.93 -16.85
CA ASN A 45 5.66 4.99 -16.51
C ASN A 45 5.93 5.49 -15.08
N PHE A 46 6.40 6.74 -14.95
CA PHE A 46 6.70 7.34 -13.65
C PHE A 46 5.45 7.67 -12.83
N ASP A 47 4.33 7.98 -13.48
CA ASP A 47 3.06 8.23 -12.80
C ASP A 47 2.57 6.95 -12.14
N PHE A 48 2.63 5.83 -12.87
CA PHE A 48 2.35 4.51 -12.31
C PHE A 48 3.24 4.21 -11.11
N LEU A 49 4.53 4.53 -11.18
CA LEU A 49 5.45 4.30 -10.05
C LEU A 49 5.05 5.11 -8.80
N VAL A 50 4.75 6.40 -8.95
CA VAL A 50 4.36 7.29 -7.84
C VAL A 50 3.01 6.88 -7.24
N LEU A 51 2.04 6.52 -8.08
CA LEU A 51 0.73 6.04 -7.64
C LEU A 51 0.83 4.70 -6.89
N ASN A 52 1.65 3.75 -7.38
CA ASN A 52 1.87 2.49 -6.67
C ASN A 52 2.60 2.72 -5.33
N LEU A 53 3.59 3.60 -5.28
CA LEU A 53 4.28 3.91 -4.02
C LEU A 53 3.29 4.47 -2.99
N THR A 54 2.44 5.42 -3.38
CA THR A 54 1.42 6.02 -2.50
C THR A 54 0.42 4.98 -2.02
N LYS A 55 -0.08 4.14 -2.93
CA LYS A 55 -0.97 3.03 -2.62
C LYS A 55 -0.35 2.06 -1.61
N HIS A 56 0.84 1.55 -1.90
CA HIS A 56 1.49 0.53 -1.07
C HIS A 56 1.91 1.09 0.29
N THR A 57 2.31 2.36 0.36
CA THR A 57 2.62 3.03 1.63
C THR A 57 1.37 3.17 2.50
N SER A 58 0.24 3.60 1.92
CA SER A 58 -1.02 3.71 2.65
C SER A 58 -1.53 2.34 3.13
N TYR A 59 -1.37 1.30 2.30
CA TYR A 59 -1.70 -0.07 2.69
C TYR A 59 -0.83 -0.58 3.84
N LEU A 60 0.48 -0.30 3.78
CA LEU A 60 1.42 -0.66 4.85
C LEU A 60 1.05 0.03 6.15
N ILE A 61 0.72 1.32 6.13
CA ILE A 61 0.28 2.05 7.31
C ILE A 61 -0.96 1.39 7.91
N TYR A 62 -1.98 1.08 7.10
CA TYR A 62 -3.19 0.39 7.55
C TYR A 62 -2.87 -0.96 8.19
N ASN A 63 -2.15 -1.84 7.48
CA ASN A 63 -1.85 -3.19 7.95
C ASN A 63 -0.97 -3.16 9.20
N ALA A 64 0.13 -2.40 9.18
CA ALA A 64 1.06 -2.35 10.30
C ALA A 64 0.41 -1.74 11.55
N ALA A 65 -0.37 -0.66 11.40
CA ALA A 65 -1.05 -0.03 12.52
C ALA A 65 -2.12 -0.95 13.13
N LEU A 66 -2.94 -1.62 12.31
CA LEU A 66 -3.97 -2.55 12.80
C LEU A 66 -3.36 -3.85 13.36
N PHE A 67 -2.23 -4.31 12.82
CA PHE A 67 -1.55 -5.53 13.27
C PHE A 67 -0.78 -5.33 14.58
N PHE A 68 -0.04 -4.22 14.72
CA PHE A 68 0.83 -3.99 15.88
C PHE A 68 0.19 -3.18 17.01
N SER A 69 -0.74 -2.26 16.74
CA SER A 69 -1.27 -1.36 17.77
C SER A 69 -2.43 -2.00 18.55
N PRO A 70 -2.26 -2.30 19.86
CA PRO A 70 -3.34 -2.84 20.67
C PRO A 70 -4.47 -1.82 20.89
N VAL A 71 -4.16 -0.51 20.81
CA VAL A 71 -5.17 0.56 20.91
C VAL A 71 -6.14 0.51 19.74
N ILE A 72 -5.63 0.33 18.53
CA ILE A 72 -6.44 0.27 17.31
C ILE A 72 -7.26 -1.02 17.29
N GLN A 73 -6.67 -2.15 17.69
CA GLN A 73 -7.39 -3.42 17.81
C GLN A 73 -8.52 -3.35 18.84
N ARG A 74 -8.30 -2.64 19.97
CA ARG A 74 -9.36 -2.39 20.96
C ARG A 74 -10.50 -1.56 20.35
N GLN A 75 -10.18 -0.43 19.71
CA GLN A 75 -11.18 0.40 19.03
C GLN A 75 -11.95 -0.38 17.94
N TYR A 76 -11.28 -1.27 17.21
CA TYR A 76 -11.92 -2.13 16.22
C TYR A 76 -12.93 -3.06 16.86
N ARG A 77 -12.55 -3.76 17.94
CA ARG A 77 -13.43 -4.68 18.66
C ARG A 77 -14.58 -3.97 19.38
N GLU A 78 -14.37 -2.76 19.87
CA GLU A 78 -15.43 -1.93 20.44
C GLU A 78 -16.48 -1.54 19.38
N LYS A 79 -16.04 -1.29 18.14
CA LYS A 79 -16.92 -0.87 17.05
C LYS A 79 -17.65 -2.02 16.36
N TYR A 80 -16.97 -3.13 16.09
CA TYR A 80 -17.50 -4.24 15.28
C TYR A 80 -17.89 -5.47 16.10
N GLY A 81 -17.38 -5.60 17.33
CA GLY A 81 -17.68 -6.72 18.23
C GLY A 81 -16.42 -7.34 18.83
N LEU A 82 -16.49 -7.74 20.11
CA LEU A 82 -15.38 -8.34 20.84
C LEU A 82 -14.98 -9.73 20.33
N GLN A 83 -15.89 -10.40 19.61
CA GLN A 83 -15.69 -11.72 19.00
C GLN A 83 -15.22 -11.67 17.54
N GLU A 84 -15.05 -10.48 16.96
CA GLU A 84 -14.56 -10.34 15.60
C GLU A 84 -13.03 -10.54 15.53
N MET A 85 -12.58 -11.23 14.48
CA MET A 85 -11.16 -11.40 14.20
C MET A 85 -10.60 -10.12 13.59
N ILE A 86 -9.34 -9.82 13.91
CA ILE A 86 -8.64 -8.72 13.25
C ILE A 86 -8.38 -9.15 11.80
N PRO A 87 -8.85 -8.39 10.79
CA PRO A 87 -8.84 -8.81 9.40
C PRO A 87 -7.46 -8.70 8.71
N VAL A 88 -6.39 -8.48 9.49
CA VAL A 88 -5.02 -8.30 8.98
C VAL A 88 -4.14 -9.38 9.54
N ALA A 89 -3.46 -10.09 8.65
CA ALA A 89 -2.51 -11.13 8.99
C ALA A 89 -1.06 -10.69 8.72
N ALA A 90 -0.11 -11.49 9.24
CA ALA A 90 1.32 -11.18 9.12
C ALA A 90 1.79 -11.15 7.64
N ASN A 91 1.18 -11.97 6.78
CA ASN A 91 1.46 -11.98 5.34
C ASN A 91 1.06 -10.65 4.66
N ASP A 92 0.02 -9.96 5.13
CA ASP A 92 -0.39 -8.67 4.55
C ASP A 92 0.61 -7.56 4.87
N VAL A 93 1.14 -7.56 6.11
CA VAL A 93 2.21 -6.67 6.54
C VAL A 93 3.50 -6.97 5.77
N ALA A 94 3.87 -8.24 5.63
CA ALA A 94 5.06 -8.66 4.87
C ALA A 94 4.95 -8.24 3.39
N PHE A 95 3.79 -8.48 2.76
CA PHE A 95 3.54 -8.09 1.38
C PHE A 95 3.61 -6.58 1.16
N SER A 96 2.90 -5.82 1.98
CA SER A 96 2.89 -4.36 1.87
C SER A 96 4.26 -3.75 2.11
N THR A 97 5.03 -4.27 3.07
CA THR A 97 6.43 -3.87 3.32
C THR A 97 7.31 -4.16 2.11
N HIS A 98 7.25 -5.39 1.58
CA HIS A 98 8.03 -5.77 0.41
C HIS A 98 7.71 -4.91 -0.82
N ALA A 99 6.42 -4.62 -1.05
CA ALA A 99 5.98 -3.78 -2.16
C ALA A 99 6.50 -2.33 -2.02
N VAL A 100 6.45 -1.74 -0.82
CA VAL A 100 7.03 -0.40 -0.57
C VAL A 100 8.54 -0.40 -0.80
N LEU A 101 9.26 -1.43 -0.34
CA LEU A 101 10.71 -1.52 -0.52
C LEU A 101 11.09 -1.66 -2.01
N LEU A 102 10.43 -2.54 -2.77
CA LEU A 102 10.74 -2.70 -4.19
C LEU A 102 10.33 -1.48 -5.04
N THR A 103 9.21 -0.84 -4.72
CA THR A 103 8.82 0.41 -5.41
C THR A 103 9.76 1.56 -5.04
N GLY A 104 10.19 1.65 -3.78
CA GLY A 104 11.24 2.59 -3.35
C GLY A 104 12.58 2.34 -4.02
N PHE A 105 12.98 1.08 -4.18
CA PHE A 105 14.18 0.71 -4.94
C PHE A 105 14.07 1.10 -6.41
N THR A 106 12.90 0.88 -7.02
CA THR A 106 12.63 1.31 -8.40
C THR A 106 12.67 2.83 -8.53
N LEU A 107 12.15 3.57 -7.55
CA LEU A 107 12.25 5.03 -7.51
C LEU A 107 13.72 5.49 -7.40
N PHE A 108 14.51 4.82 -6.58
CA PHE A 108 15.95 5.06 -6.51
C PHE A 108 16.65 4.81 -7.86
N GLN A 109 16.28 3.74 -8.58
CA GLN A 109 16.77 3.52 -9.94
C GLN A 109 16.42 4.67 -10.89
N VAL A 110 15.22 5.26 -10.78
CA VAL A 110 14.79 6.41 -11.59
C VAL A 110 15.63 7.67 -11.30
N LEU A 111 16.18 7.81 -10.09
CA LEU A 111 17.04 8.93 -9.73
C LEU A 111 18.47 8.80 -10.28
N ILE A 112 18.95 7.57 -10.48
CA ILE A 112 20.34 7.30 -10.89
C ILE A 112 20.47 7.03 -12.39
N TYR A 113 19.54 6.27 -12.97
CA TYR A 113 19.62 5.84 -14.36
C TYR A 113 19.07 6.87 -15.33
N ASP A 114 19.45 6.70 -16.61
CA ASP A 114 18.98 7.60 -17.66
C ASP A 114 17.46 7.46 -17.82
N ARG A 115 16.77 8.59 -17.64
CA ARG A 115 15.32 8.77 -17.75
C ARG A 115 14.91 9.49 -19.03
N GLY A 116 15.87 9.90 -19.85
CA GLY A 116 15.63 10.72 -21.04
C GLY A 116 14.86 11.99 -20.70
N THR A 117 13.81 12.25 -21.46
CA THR A 117 12.92 13.42 -21.29
C THR A 117 11.66 13.13 -20.45
N GLN A 118 11.50 11.89 -19.95
CA GLN A 118 10.32 11.48 -19.20
C GLN A 118 10.26 12.19 -17.84
N LYS A 119 9.07 12.66 -17.47
CA LYS A 119 8.78 13.33 -16.20
C LYS A 119 7.45 12.82 -15.67
N VAL A 120 7.27 12.93 -14.35
CA VAL A 120 5.96 12.70 -13.72
C VAL A 120 4.99 13.76 -14.24
N SER A 121 3.79 13.35 -14.63
CA SER A 121 2.73 14.25 -15.05
C SER A 121 2.36 15.23 -13.93
N LYS A 122 2.02 16.46 -14.32
CA LYS A 122 1.51 17.47 -13.39
C LYS A 122 0.22 17.00 -12.72
N THR A 123 -0.63 16.28 -13.45
CA THR A 123 -1.88 15.70 -12.96
C THR A 123 -1.60 14.67 -11.86
N CYS A 124 -0.69 13.71 -12.12
CA CYS A 124 -0.28 12.73 -11.11
C CYS A 124 0.32 13.41 -9.88
N THR A 125 1.21 14.40 -10.08
CA THR A 125 1.84 15.13 -8.98
C THR A 125 0.79 15.87 -8.14
N ALA A 126 -0.20 16.51 -8.76
CA ALA A 126 -1.27 17.20 -8.07
C ALA A 126 -2.14 16.23 -7.25
N ILE A 127 -2.57 15.10 -7.85
CA ILE A 127 -3.37 14.07 -7.18
C ILE A 127 -2.61 13.53 -5.95
N THR A 128 -1.37 13.10 -6.13
CA THR A 128 -0.55 12.55 -5.04
C THR A 128 -0.32 13.60 -3.95
N SER A 129 -0.07 14.86 -4.30
CA SER A 129 0.11 15.94 -3.33
C SER A 129 -1.15 16.19 -2.51
N ILE A 130 -2.32 16.26 -3.15
CA ILE A 130 -3.61 16.43 -2.46
C ILE A 130 -3.86 15.29 -1.47
N VAL A 131 -3.56 14.05 -1.87
CA VAL A 131 -3.73 12.87 -1.01
C VAL A 131 -2.80 12.90 0.20
N TRP A 132 -1.53 13.26 0.03
CA TRP A 132 -0.62 13.33 1.17
C TRP A 132 -0.93 14.50 2.10
N VAL A 133 -1.36 15.65 1.56
CA VAL A 133 -1.82 16.78 2.37
C VAL A 133 -3.07 16.40 3.17
N SER A 134 -4.05 15.73 2.56
CA SER A 134 -5.24 15.26 3.26
C SER A 134 -4.92 14.19 4.30
N ALA A 135 -3.98 13.28 4.02
CA ALA A 135 -3.52 12.29 4.98
C ALA A 135 -2.86 12.93 6.21
N VAL A 136 -2.03 13.96 6.03
CA VAL A 136 -1.43 14.72 7.14
C VAL A 136 -2.51 15.44 7.95
N ALA A 137 -3.46 16.11 7.30
CA ALA A 137 -4.57 16.76 8.00
C ALA A 137 -5.42 15.76 8.81
N CYS A 138 -5.71 14.58 8.23
CA CYS A 138 -6.43 13.51 8.93
C CYS A 138 -5.63 12.96 10.11
N THR A 139 -4.31 12.86 9.99
CA THR A 139 -3.43 12.41 11.08
C THR A 139 -3.46 13.39 12.25
N ILE A 140 -3.40 14.69 11.97
CA ILE A 140 -3.53 15.74 13.00
C ILE A 140 -4.91 15.65 13.66
N ALA A 141 -5.97 15.56 12.87
CA ALA A 141 -7.34 15.45 13.40
C ALA A 141 -7.53 14.19 14.27
N ALA A 142 -7.00 13.05 13.85
CA ALA A 142 -7.06 11.81 14.62
C ALA A 142 -6.26 11.88 15.92
N CYS A 143 -5.13 12.59 15.93
CA CYS A 143 -4.35 12.85 17.14
C CYS A 143 -5.18 13.68 18.14
N THR A 144 -5.91 14.70 17.68
CA THR A 144 -6.76 15.52 18.56
C THR A 144 -7.99 14.81 19.12
N ARG A 145 -8.52 13.80 18.41
CA ARG A 145 -9.76 13.08 18.76
C ARG A 145 -9.51 11.67 19.30
N GLU A 146 -8.24 11.26 19.39
CA GLU A 146 -7.79 9.89 19.66
C GLU A 146 -8.46 8.81 18.79
N SER A 147 -8.94 9.18 17.61
CA SER A 147 -9.72 8.30 16.73
C SER A 147 -8.82 7.55 15.74
N TRP A 148 -7.90 6.73 16.26
CA TRP A 148 -6.89 6.00 15.49
C TRP A 148 -7.50 5.00 14.49
N LEU A 149 -8.58 4.31 14.86
CA LEU A 149 -9.30 3.42 13.93
C LEU A 149 -9.86 4.16 12.72
N TRP A 150 -10.34 5.40 12.92
CA TRP A 150 -10.81 6.22 11.80
C TRP A 150 -9.64 6.60 10.88
N LEU A 151 -8.49 6.97 11.46
CA LEU A 151 -7.29 7.31 10.71
C LEU A 151 -6.82 6.18 9.79
N ILE A 152 -6.71 4.96 10.32
CA ILE A 152 -6.26 3.83 9.49
C ILE A 152 -7.26 3.49 8.38
N ASN A 153 -8.56 3.68 8.62
CA ASN A 153 -9.57 3.51 7.58
C ASN A 153 -9.43 4.56 6.46
N VAL A 154 -9.04 5.80 6.78
CA VAL A 154 -8.68 6.80 5.77
C VAL A 154 -7.52 6.32 4.91
N PHE A 155 -6.47 5.75 5.49
CA PHE A 155 -5.34 5.18 4.72
C PHE A 155 -5.77 4.00 3.83
N ASN A 156 -6.66 3.13 4.31
CA ASN A 156 -7.23 2.06 3.48
C ASN A 156 -8.05 2.64 2.31
N THR A 157 -8.87 3.68 2.55
CA THR A 157 -9.61 4.38 1.49
C THR A 157 -8.68 5.01 0.47
N ILE A 158 -7.58 5.63 0.89
CA ILE A 158 -6.56 6.19 -0.01
C ILE A 158 -6.02 5.11 -0.95
N GLN A 159 -5.66 3.94 -0.43
CA GLN A 159 -5.20 2.83 -1.27
C GLN A 159 -6.24 2.41 -2.32
N VAL A 160 -7.51 2.33 -1.95
CA VAL A 160 -8.58 1.96 -2.88
C VAL A 160 -8.70 3.01 -3.97
N ILE A 161 -8.75 4.29 -3.61
CA ILE A 161 -8.79 5.42 -4.56
C ILE A 161 -7.58 5.38 -5.50
N MET A 162 -6.37 5.20 -4.97
CA MET A 162 -5.15 5.11 -5.79
C MET A 162 -5.19 3.94 -6.76
N THR A 163 -5.74 2.81 -6.34
CA THR A 163 -5.95 1.65 -7.22
C THR A 163 -6.93 2.00 -8.32
N THR A 164 -8.05 2.62 -7.99
CA THR A 164 -9.06 3.05 -8.98
C THR A 164 -8.49 4.05 -9.98
N VAL A 165 -7.83 5.12 -9.53
CA VAL A 165 -7.19 6.13 -10.40
C VAL A 165 -6.22 5.48 -11.38
N LYS A 166 -5.41 4.52 -10.91
CA LYS A 166 -4.42 3.81 -11.73
C LYS A 166 -5.03 2.99 -12.88
N TYR A 167 -6.27 2.53 -12.74
CA TYR A 167 -6.94 1.70 -13.74
C TYR A 167 -7.99 2.44 -14.56
N ILE A 168 -8.20 3.75 -14.31
CA ILE A 168 -9.07 4.58 -15.15
C ILE A 168 -8.22 5.16 -16.29
N PRO A 169 -8.37 4.68 -17.54
CA PRO A 169 -7.56 5.12 -18.66
C PRO A 169 -7.71 6.62 -18.98
N GLN A 170 -8.83 7.26 -18.62
CA GLN A 170 -9.10 8.67 -18.93
C GLN A 170 -8.28 9.68 -18.11
N VAL A 171 -7.70 9.30 -16.97
CA VAL A 171 -6.92 10.23 -16.13
C VAL A 171 -5.52 10.48 -16.74
N ASP A 172 -5.04 9.55 -17.58
CA ASP A 172 -3.74 9.64 -18.25
C ASP A 172 -3.79 10.47 -19.56
N PHE A 173 -4.98 10.85 -20.05
CA PHE A 173 -5.17 11.56 -21.32
C PHE A 173 -5.61 13.04 -21.19
N ILE A 174 -5.48 13.66 -20.01
CA ILE A 174 -5.79 15.08 -19.78
C ILE A 174 -4.54 15.87 -19.42
#